data_AF-A0A6I8MDW7-F1
#
_entry.id   AF-A0A6I8MDW7-F1
#
_cell.length_a   1.000
_cell.length_b   1.000
_cell.length_c   1.000
_cell.angle_alpha   90.00
_cell.angle_beta   90.00
_cell.angle_gamma   90.00
#
_symmetry.space_group_name_H-M   'P 1'
#
loop_
_entity.id
_entity.type
_entity.pdbx_description
1 polymer ?
#
loop_
_entity_poly.entity_id
_entity_poly.type
_entity_poly.pdbx_seq_one_letter_code
_entity_poly.pdbx_strand_id
1 'polypeptide(L)'
;MQCVLAGLGAGLGAISRYQLSMLIDAPLALLGINLLGSFLMGWLRPNVFWGTGFLGGFTSFSAFALVMFDGHYLYAAVTVVGCVAAWLLGDRFAA
;
A
#
# COMPACT_ATOMS: atom_id res chain seq x y z
N MET A 1 16.38 -18.25 0.93
CA MET A 1 16.47 -17.25 -0.15
C MET A 1 15.25 -16.34 -0.24
N GLN A 2 14.01 -16.85 -0.14
CA GLN A 2 12.78 -16.05 -0.31
C GLN A 2 12.65 -14.86 0.66
N CYS A 3 13.07 -15.00 1.92
CA CYS A 3 13.07 -13.91 2.89
C CYS A 3 13.98 -12.74 2.50
N VAL A 4 15.12 -13.02 1.85
CA VAL A 4 16.05 -11.98 1.38
C VAL A 4 15.40 -11.19 0.23
N LEU A 5 14.75 -11.88 -0.71
CA LEU A 5 14.01 -11.22 -1.79
C LEU A 5 12.85 -10.36 -1.27
N ALA A 6 12.06 -10.91 -0.34
CA ALA A 6 10.99 -10.14 0.30
C ALA A 6 11.56 -8.93 1.06
N GLY A 7 12.65 -9.09 1.81
CA GLY A 7 13.28 -8.01 2.56
C GLY A 7 13.84 -6.90 1.67
N LEU A 8 14.50 -7.24 0.56
CA LEU A 8 14.99 -6.26 -0.42
C LEU A 8 13.83 -5.49 -1.07
N GLY A 9 12.79 -6.21 -1.50
CA GLY A 9 11.57 -5.59 -2.03
C GLY A 9 10.95 -4.64 -1.01
N ALA A 10 10.77 -5.10 0.24
CA ALA A 10 10.15 -4.31 1.31
C ALA A 10 10.95 -3.05 1.65
N GLY A 11 12.29 -3.14 1.69
CA GLY A 11 13.16 -1.98 1.88
C GLY A 11 12.96 -0.93 0.79
N LEU A 12 12.95 -1.35 -0.48
CA LEU A 12 12.70 -0.46 -1.62
C LEU A 12 11.29 0.15 -1.56
N GLY A 13 10.27 -0.65 -1.28
CA GLY A 13 8.90 -0.18 -1.14
C GLY A 13 8.74 0.87 -0.04
N ALA A 14 9.37 0.65 1.13
CA ALA A 14 9.35 1.59 2.23
C ALA A 14 10.05 2.92 1.90
N ILE A 15 11.18 2.88 1.18
CA ILE A 15 11.87 4.09 0.70
C ILE A 15 10.97 4.84 -0.29
N SER A 16 10.34 4.15 -1.24
CA SER A 16 9.41 4.77 -2.20
C SER A 16 8.23 5.44 -1.49
N ARG A 17 7.63 4.78 -0.49
CA ARG A 17 6.56 5.38 0.34
C ARG A 17 7.05 6.64 1.05
N TYR A 18 8.20 6.57 1.69
CA TYR A 18 8.77 7.72 2.41
C TYR A 18 8.97 8.93 1.49
N GLN A 19 9.55 8.73 0.30
CA GLN A 19 9.75 9.81 -0.67
C GLN A 19 8.42 10.39 -1.16
N LEU A 20 7.42 9.57 -1.46
CA LEU A 20 6.10 10.06 -1.86
C LEU A 20 5.41 10.87 -0.74
N SER A 21 5.52 10.43 0.51
CA SER A 21 4.99 11.14 1.67
C SER A 21 5.69 12.49 1.93
N MET A 22 6.85 12.76 1.33
CA MET A 22 7.51 14.07 1.39
C MET A 22 7.02 15.06 0.32
N LEU A 23 6.41 14.56 -0.76
CA LEU A 23 6.00 15.40 -1.90
C LEU A 23 4.57 15.95 -1.75
N ILE A 24 3.72 15.28 -0.98
CA ILE A 24 2.30 15.57 -0.80
C ILE A 24 1.97 15.45 0.69
N ASP A 25 0.89 16.10 1.15
CA ASP A 25 0.34 15.92 2.49
C ASP A 25 0.31 14.44 2.92
N ALA A 26 0.91 14.15 4.08
CA ALA A 26 1.27 12.78 4.45
C ALA A 26 0.07 11.82 4.58
N PRO A 27 -1.07 12.19 5.18
CA PRO A 27 -2.29 11.38 5.15
C PRO A 27 -2.80 11.11 3.73
N LEU A 28 -2.88 12.14 2.87
CA LEU A 28 -3.37 11.98 1.51
C LEU A 28 -2.44 11.11 0.65
N ALA A 29 -1.13 11.29 0.80
CA ALA A 29 -0.12 10.44 0.18
C ALA A 29 -0.29 8.99 0.61
N LEU A 30 -0.48 8.74 1.91
CA LEU A 30 -0.65 7.39 2.46
C LEU A 30 -1.92 6.70 1.95
N LEU A 31 -3.04 7.42 1.84
CA LEU A 31 -4.26 6.91 1.23
C LEU A 31 -3.99 6.46 -0.22
N GLY A 32 -3.41 7.34 -1.04
CA GLY A 32 -3.10 7.04 -2.44
C GLY A 32 -2.17 5.84 -2.58
N ILE A 33 -1.14 5.75 -1.74
CA ILE A 33 -0.17 4.65 -1.69
C ILE A 33 -0.87 3.32 -1.36
N ASN A 34 -1.73 3.29 -0.35
CA ASN A 34 -2.45 2.09 0.06
C ASN A 34 -3.46 1.63 -1.02
N LEU A 35 -4.19 2.56 -1.64
CA LEU A 35 -5.12 2.25 -2.74
C LEU A 35 -4.37 1.72 -3.97
N LEU A 36 -3.30 2.40 -4.39
CA LEU A 36 -2.48 1.97 -5.52
C LEU A 36 -1.86 0.59 -5.26
N GLY A 37 -1.29 0.38 -4.07
CA GLY A 37 -0.70 -0.92 -3.72
C GLY A 37 -1.73 -2.05 -3.70
N SER A 38 -2.94 -1.80 -3.20
CA SER A 38 -4.05 -2.77 -3.22
C SER A 38 -4.49 -3.08 -4.65
N PHE A 39 -4.63 -2.07 -5.51
CA PHE A 39 -4.95 -2.24 -6.93
C PHE A 39 -3.91 -3.09 -7.65
N LEU A 40 -2.62 -2.75 -7.49
CA LEU A 40 -1.52 -3.49 -8.13
C LEU A 40 -1.42 -4.92 -7.62
N MET A 41 -1.73 -5.18 -6.34
CA MET A 41 -1.81 -6.55 -5.83
C MET A 41 -2.91 -7.37 -6.51
N GLY A 42 -4.09 -6.78 -6.73
CA GLY A 42 -5.19 -7.44 -7.44
C GLY A 42 -4.86 -7.69 -8.91
N TRP A 43 -4.32 -6.68 -9.59
CA TRP A 43 -4.02 -6.74 -11.03
C TRP A 43 -2.87 -7.68 -11.38
N LEU A 44 -1.71 -7.50 -10.73
CA LEU A 44 -0.47 -8.11 -11.21
C LEU A 44 -0.21 -9.51 -10.65
N ARG A 45 -0.94 -9.92 -9.59
CA ARG A 45 -0.71 -11.16 -8.83
C ARG A 45 0.80 -11.46 -8.64
N PRO A 46 1.53 -10.51 -8.03
CA PRO A 46 3.00 -10.48 -8.11
C PRO A 46 3.68 -11.62 -7.34
N ASN A 47 4.91 -11.93 -7.74
CA ASN A 47 5.79 -12.85 -7.01
C ASN A 47 6.24 -12.27 -5.65
N VAL A 48 6.99 -13.06 -4.86
CA VAL A 48 7.43 -12.71 -3.50
C VAL A 48 8.17 -11.36 -3.41
N PHE A 49 9.01 -11.01 -4.39
CA PHE A 49 9.74 -9.75 -4.37
C PHE A 49 8.80 -8.56 -4.52
N TRP A 50 7.87 -8.62 -5.48
CA TRP A 50 6.97 -7.51 -5.79
C TRP A 50 5.76 -7.44 -4.87
N GLY A 51 5.17 -8.58 -4.51
CA GLY A 51 3.99 -8.67 -3.64
C GLY A 51 4.34 -8.50 -2.17
N THR A 52 4.82 -9.59 -1.55
CA THR A 52 5.19 -9.61 -0.12
C THR A 52 6.28 -8.59 0.19
N GLY A 53 7.24 -8.40 -0.71
CA GLY A 53 8.31 -7.40 -0.56
C GLY A 53 7.84 -5.99 -0.87
N PHE A 54 7.97 -5.56 -2.12
CA PHE A 54 7.80 -4.15 -2.53
C PHE A 54 6.43 -3.58 -2.15
N LEU A 55 5.33 -4.19 -2.58
CA LEU A 55 3.99 -3.71 -2.25
C LEU A 55 3.69 -3.82 -0.75
N GLY A 56 4.23 -4.84 -0.08
CA GLY A 56 4.16 -4.99 1.38
C GLY A 56 4.86 -3.86 2.15
N GLY A 57 6.04 -3.41 1.70
CA GLY A 57 6.75 -2.27 2.32
C GLY A 57 6.26 -0.89 1.86
N PHE A 58 5.73 -0.83 0.63
CA PHE A 58 5.15 0.36 0.02
C PHE A 58 3.84 0.75 0.69
N THR A 59 2.95 -0.21 0.95
CA THR A 59 1.72 0.02 1.73
C THR A 59 2.01 0.04 3.23
N SER A 60 1.13 0.63 4.04
CA SER A 60 1.32 0.64 5.50
C SER A 60 0.01 0.74 6.28
N PHE A 61 -0.26 -0.30 7.08
CA PHE A 61 -1.37 -0.31 8.04
C PHE A 61 -1.03 0.46 9.32
N SER A 62 0.22 0.40 9.82
CA SER A 62 0.61 1.08 11.06
C SER A 62 0.54 2.60 10.94
N ALA A 63 0.98 3.16 9.81
CA ALA A 63 0.84 4.59 9.53
C ALA A 63 -0.64 4.99 9.41
N PHE A 64 -1.47 4.14 8.79
CA PHE A 64 -2.93 4.35 8.69
C PHE A 64 -3.59 4.35 10.07
N ALA A 65 -3.19 3.41 10.94
CA ALA A 65 -3.73 3.29 12.29
C ALA A 65 -3.43 4.53 13.11
N LEU A 66 -2.23 5.10 12.99
CA LEU A 66 -1.87 6.35 13.65
C LEU A 66 -2.81 7.51 13.26
N VAL A 67 -3.07 7.69 11.96
CA VAL A 67 -4.01 8.73 11.46
C VAL A 67 -5.44 8.49 11.97
N MET A 68 -5.87 7.22 12.04
CA MET A 68 -7.17 6.86 12.63
C MET A 68 -7.23 7.21 14.12
N PHE A 69 -6.17 6.91 14.89
CA PHE A 69 -6.13 7.21 16.33
C PHE A 69 -6.21 8.72 16.61
N ASP A 70 -5.77 9.56 15.68
CA ASP A 70 -5.94 11.02 15.75
C ASP A 70 -7.38 11.50 15.44
N GLY A 71 -8.35 10.58 15.38
CA GLY A 71 -9.78 10.90 15.24
C GLY A 71 -10.30 11.02 13.80
N HIS A 72 -9.48 10.69 12.80
CA HIS A 72 -9.85 10.81 11.39
C HIS A 72 -10.66 9.59 10.89
N TYR A 73 -11.84 9.34 11.46
CA TYR A 73 -12.64 8.14 11.15
C TYR A 73 -13.16 8.09 9.70
N LEU A 74 -13.46 9.24 9.08
CA LEU A 74 -13.84 9.28 7.66
C LEU A 74 -12.69 8.84 6.76
N TYR A 75 -11.48 9.34 7.02
CA TYR A 75 -10.27 8.89 6.34
C TYR A 75 -10.09 7.37 6.50
N ALA A 76 -10.35 6.86 7.71
CA ALA A 76 -10.24 5.44 7.97
C ALA A 76 -11.22 4.61 7.12
N ALA A 77 -12.50 5.00 7.11
CA ALA A 77 -13.54 4.34 6.32
C ALA A 77 -13.23 4.39 4.82
N VAL A 78 -12.82 5.56 4.31
CA VAL A 78 -12.44 5.75 2.90
C VAL A 78 -11.24 4.88 2.54
N THR A 79 -10.23 4.79 3.41
CA THR A 79 -9.06 3.95 3.14
C THR A 79 -9.44 2.47 3.09
N VAL A 80 -10.18 1.96 4.07
CA VAL A 80 -10.54 0.54 4.15
C VAL A 80 -11.42 0.13 2.96
N VAL A 81 -12.52 0.85 2.73
CA VAL A 81 -13.43 0.57 1.61
C VAL A 81 -12.71 0.77 0.28
N GLY A 82 -11.91 1.83 0.17
CA GLY A 82 -11.11 2.15 -1.01
C GLY A 82 -10.09 1.08 -1.36
N CYS A 83 -9.34 0.54 -0.39
CA CYS A 83 -8.38 -0.54 -0.61
C CYS A 83 -9.06 -1.81 -1.13
N VAL A 84 -10.19 -2.22 -0.53
CA VAL A 84 -10.95 -3.40 -0.98
C VAL A 84 -11.49 -3.18 -2.39
N ALA A 85 -12.10 -2.03 -2.67
CA ALA A 85 -12.60 -1.68 -4.00
C ALA A 85 -11.46 -1.60 -5.04
N ALA A 86 -10.32 -1.03 -4.67
CA ALA A 86 -9.14 -0.94 -5.52
C ALA A 86 -8.58 -2.31 -5.87
N TRP A 87 -8.47 -3.22 -4.90
CA TRP A 87 -8.06 -4.60 -5.15
C TRP A 87 -9.03 -5.32 -6.08
N LEU A 88 -10.35 -5.25 -5.82
CA LEU A 88 -11.38 -5.86 -6.66
C LEU A 88 -11.37 -5.29 -8.09
N LEU A 89 -11.14 -3.99 -8.22
CA LEU A 89 -10.99 -3.34 -9.52
C LEU A 89 -9.75 -3.85 -10.24
N GLY A 90 -8.60 -3.96 -9.54
CA GLY A 90 -7.37 -4.50 -10.08
C GLY A 90 -7.53 -5.94 -10.58
N ASP A 91 -8.21 -6.79 -9.81
CA ASP A 91 -8.47 -8.18 -10.17
C ASP A 91 -9.26 -8.32 -11.47
N ARG A 92 -10.12 -7.34 -11.83
CA ARG A 92 -10.81 -7.33 -13.14
C ARG A 92 -9.86 -7.14 -14.33
N PHE A 93 -8.67 -6.59 -14.10
CA PHE A 93 -7.62 -6.47 -15.12
C PHE A 93 -6.64 -7.65 -15.09
N ALA A 94 -6.73 -8.54 -14.11
CA ALA A 94 -5.94 -9.77 -14.08
C ALA A 94 -6.51 -10.72 -15.14
N ALA A 95 -5.74 -10.94 -16.21
CA ALA A 95 -6.08 -11.87 -17.29
C ALA A 95 -6.06 -13.34 -16.84
#